data_AF-A0A432GDP1-F1
#
_entry.id   AF-A0A432GDP1-F1
#
_cell.length_a   1.000
_cell.length_b   1.000
_cell.length_c   1.000
_cell.angle_alpha   90.00
_cell.angle_beta   90.00
_cell.angle_gamma   90.00
#
_symmetry.space_group_name_H-M   'P 1'
#
loop_
_entity.id
_entity.type
_entity.pdbx_description
1 polymer ?
#
loop_
_entity_poly.entity_id
_entity_poly.type
_entity_poly.pdbx_seq_one_letter_code
_entity_poly.pdbx_strand_id
1 'polypeptide(L)'
;MQSIRRCVLTISFFLLSSTFPVLSPAKTVPALAVLSRIKSKVKAGYSKKMTEGFNGQMLLRRYRVRTEKKGRATIFFNDGSEVRLFGETELTIGAKKSRNYRWVRYRLFLHTGSFWGHFVRGKNPVEIGG
;
A
#
# COMPACT_ATOMS: atom_id res chain seq x y z
N MET A 1 36.82 -50.50 -2.60
CA MET A 1 36.73 -49.11 -3.11
C MET A 1 35.45 -48.78 -3.91
N GLN A 2 34.57 -49.74 -4.24
CA GLN A 2 33.34 -49.45 -5.02
C GLN A 2 32.13 -49.02 -4.18
N SER A 3 32.03 -49.43 -2.90
CA SER A 3 30.90 -49.10 -2.01
C SER A 3 30.86 -47.62 -1.60
N ILE A 4 32.01 -47.05 -1.20
CA ILE A 4 32.14 -45.63 -0.79
C ILE A 4 31.76 -44.69 -1.94
N ARG A 5 32.14 -45.02 -3.18
CA ARG A 5 31.82 -44.22 -4.37
C ARG A 5 30.32 -44.17 -4.66
N ARG A 6 29.57 -45.25 -4.36
CA ARG A 6 28.10 -45.29 -4.48
C ARG A 6 27.43 -44.45 -3.38
N CYS A 7 27.93 -44.49 -2.16
CA CYS A 7 27.42 -43.66 -1.05
C CYS A 7 27.63 -42.17 -1.30
N VAL A 8 28.77 -41.77 -1.85
CA VAL A 8 29.02 -40.35 -2.18
C VAL A 8 28.04 -39.87 -3.25
N LEU A 9 27.80 -40.68 -4.30
CA LEU A 9 26.84 -40.34 -5.36
C LEU A 9 25.40 -40.22 -4.85
N THR A 10 24.96 -41.11 -3.94
CA THR A 10 23.61 -41.03 -3.38
C THR A 10 23.44 -39.84 -2.45
N ILE A 11 24.46 -39.50 -1.64
CA ILE A 11 24.44 -38.32 -0.77
C ILE A 11 24.42 -37.03 -1.61
N SER A 12 25.23 -36.95 -2.68
CA SER A 12 25.22 -35.80 -3.60
C SER A 12 23.86 -35.62 -4.27
N PHE A 13 23.23 -36.71 -4.71
CA PHE A 13 21.91 -36.66 -5.34
C PHE A 13 20.80 -36.24 -4.36
N PHE A 14 20.89 -36.67 -3.10
CA PHE A 14 19.95 -36.31 -2.04
C PHE A 14 20.08 -34.84 -1.62
N LEU A 15 21.30 -34.30 -1.59
CA LEU A 15 21.55 -32.87 -1.32
C LEU A 15 21.09 -31.97 -2.47
N LEU A 16 21.14 -32.45 -3.71
CA LEU A 16 20.68 -31.67 -4.87
C LEU A 16 19.15 -31.56 -4.92
N SER A 17 18.44 -32.59 -4.46
CA SER A 17 16.97 -32.67 -4.51
C SER A 17 16.25 -31.94 -3.37
N SER A 18 16.97 -31.45 -2.35
CA SER A 18 16.38 -30.65 -1.25
C SER A 18 16.39 -29.14 -1.50
N THR A 19 16.90 -28.67 -2.63
CA THR A 19 17.04 -27.23 -2.95
C THR A 19 15.87 -26.64 -3.73
N PHE A 20 14.72 -27.32 -3.84
CA PHE A 20 13.54 -26.72 -4.44
C PHE A 20 13.10 -25.51 -3.60
N PRO A 21 13.19 -24.27 -4.10
CA PRO A 21 12.70 -23.13 -3.36
C PRO A 21 11.20 -23.30 -3.19
N VAL A 22 10.74 -23.42 -1.94
CA VAL A 22 9.33 -23.34 -1.62
C VAL A 22 8.87 -21.96 -2.06
N LEU A 23 8.18 -21.87 -3.20
CA LEU A 23 7.50 -20.64 -3.62
C LEU A 23 6.43 -20.34 -2.57
N SER A 24 6.78 -19.50 -1.60
CA SER A 24 5.82 -18.92 -0.67
C SER A 24 5.16 -17.74 -1.38
N PRO A 25 3.88 -17.82 -1.77
CA PRO A 25 3.18 -16.66 -2.30
C PRO A 25 3.10 -15.61 -1.19
N ALA A 26 3.87 -14.52 -1.33
CA ALA A 26 3.75 -13.38 -0.45
C ALA A 26 2.32 -12.83 -0.55
N LYS A 27 1.58 -12.87 0.56
CA LYS A 27 0.25 -12.25 0.66
C LYS A 27 0.41 -10.73 0.64
N THR A 28 0.65 -10.15 -0.53
CA THR A 28 0.69 -8.69 -0.71
C THR A 28 -0.73 -8.15 -0.65
N VAL A 29 -1.00 -7.33 0.36
CA VAL A 29 -2.24 -6.53 0.39
C VAL A 29 -2.13 -5.49 -0.73
N PRO A 30 -3.11 -5.39 -1.65
CA PRO A 30 -3.03 -4.45 -2.75
C PRO A 30 -2.98 -3.02 -2.23
N ALA A 31 -1.99 -2.26 -2.68
CA ALA A 31 -1.91 -0.82 -2.43
C ALA A 31 -3.07 -0.11 -3.14
N LEU A 32 -3.74 0.82 -2.46
CA LEU A 32 -4.85 1.59 -3.02
C LEU A 32 -4.36 2.85 -3.72
N ALA A 33 -3.31 3.45 -3.15
CA ALA A 33 -2.75 4.70 -3.60
C ALA A 33 -1.28 4.78 -3.22
N VAL A 34 -0.59 5.79 -3.74
CA VAL A 34 0.82 6.08 -3.49
C VAL A 34 0.95 7.50 -2.95
N LEU A 35 1.70 7.67 -1.87
CA LEU A 35 2.07 8.96 -1.33
C LEU A 35 3.22 9.54 -2.15
N SER A 36 3.10 10.79 -2.58
CA SER A 36 4.06 11.46 -3.45
C SER A 36 4.04 12.97 -3.21
N ARG A 37 5.00 13.69 -3.80
CA ARG A 37 5.15 15.15 -3.72
C ARG A 37 5.07 15.67 -2.28
N ILE A 38 5.69 14.96 -1.34
CA ILE A 38 5.75 15.36 0.07
C ILE A 38 6.57 16.64 0.18
N LYS A 39 6.00 17.64 0.86
CA LYS A 39 6.67 18.87 1.27
C LYS A 39 6.59 18.97 2.79
N SER A 40 7.74 19.08 3.45
CA SER A 40 7.84 19.06 4.91
C SER A 40 7.33 17.76 5.53
N LYS A 41 7.19 17.73 6.85
CA LYS A 41 6.92 16.55 7.65
C LYS A 41 5.49 16.05 7.46
N VAL A 42 5.40 14.81 7.01
CA VAL A 42 4.14 14.09 6.77
C VAL A 42 4.28 12.72 7.39
N LYS A 43 3.26 12.28 8.12
CA LYS A 43 3.20 10.94 8.69
C LYS A 43 2.19 10.11 7.94
N ALA A 44 2.53 8.87 7.64
CA ALA A 44 1.63 7.93 6.99
C ALA A 44 1.72 6.55 7.63
N GLY A 45 0.60 5.85 7.72
CA GLY A 45 0.54 4.50 8.27
C GLY A 45 -0.83 4.19 8.88
N TYR A 46 -0.91 3.09 9.63
CA TYR A 46 -2.12 2.81 10.39
C TYR A 46 -2.27 3.80 11.54
N SER A 47 -3.50 4.11 11.95
CA SER A 47 -3.81 5.10 13.00
C SER A 47 -2.94 4.99 14.27
N LYS A 48 -2.67 3.77 14.76
CA LYS A 48 -1.83 3.53 15.95
C LYS A 48 -0.32 3.45 15.67
N LYS A 49 0.09 3.33 14.41
CA LYS A 49 1.46 3.08 13.95
C LYS A 49 1.77 3.95 12.73
N MET A 50 1.71 5.26 12.92
CA MET A 50 2.07 6.21 11.87
C MET A 50 3.57 6.50 11.94
N THR A 51 4.25 6.32 10.82
CA THR A 51 5.68 6.64 10.67
C THR A 51 5.83 7.85 9.77
N GLU A 52 7.04 8.40 9.70
CA GLU A 52 7.36 9.42 8.70
C GLU A 52 7.11 8.84 7.29
N GLY A 53 6.41 9.63 6.48
CA GLY A 53 6.06 9.25 5.12
C GLY A 53 7.13 9.65 4.13
N PHE A 54 7.27 8.86 3.07
CA PHE A 54 8.25 9.09 2.01
C PHE A 54 7.60 9.03 0.62
N ASN A 55 8.22 9.66 -0.37
CA ASN A 55 7.73 9.64 -1.74
C ASN A 55 7.80 8.22 -2.31
N GLY A 56 6.70 7.75 -2.90
CA GLY A 56 6.56 6.37 -3.37
C GLY A 56 5.98 5.42 -2.32
N GLN A 57 5.69 5.88 -1.10
CA GLN A 57 5.12 5.01 -0.07
C GLN A 57 3.72 4.53 -0.48
N MET A 58 3.55 3.20 -0.51
CA MET A 58 2.27 2.57 -0.79
C MET A 58 1.30 2.75 0.38
N LEU A 59 0.10 3.21 0.06
CA LEU A 59 -0.98 3.44 1.02
C LEU A 59 -2.00 2.31 0.91
N LEU A 60 -2.07 1.51 1.98
CA LEU A 60 -3.01 0.40 2.06
C LEU A 60 -4.38 0.87 2.55
N ARG A 61 -5.36 -0.03 2.51
CA ARG A 61 -6.68 0.22 3.08
C ARG A 61 -6.59 0.57 4.57
N ARG A 62 -7.29 1.64 4.97
CA ARG A 62 -7.30 2.23 6.33
C ARG A 62 -5.99 2.92 6.74
N TYR A 63 -5.09 3.18 5.79
CA TYR A 63 -3.97 4.08 6.08
C TYR A 63 -4.48 5.49 6.34
N ARG A 64 -3.83 6.15 7.28
CA ARG A 64 -3.97 7.57 7.55
C ARG A 64 -2.75 8.30 7.03
N VAL A 65 -2.99 9.48 6.49
CA VAL A 65 -1.95 10.43 6.13
C VAL A 65 -2.22 11.70 6.91
N ARG A 66 -1.25 12.14 7.69
CA ARG A 66 -1.31 13.33 8.52
C ARG A 66 -0.19 14.28 8.14
N THR A 67 -0.55 15.50 7.76
CA THR A 67 0.40 16.57 7.47
C THR A 67 0.56 17.47 8.70
N GLU A 68 1.78 17.97 8.93
CA GLU A 68 2.00 19.04 9.91
C GLU A 68 1.57 20.41 9.35
N LYS A 69 1.73 21.49 10.12
CA LYS A 69 1.28 22.86 9.78
C LYS A 69 1.77 23.37 8.42
N LYS A 70 3.02 23.11 8.09
CA LYS A 70 3.63 23.42 6.77
C LYS A 70 3.68 22.21 5.84
N GLY A 71 3.13 21.07 6.28
CA GLY A 71 3.12 19.81 5.54
C GLY A 71 2.18 19.87 4.35
N ARG A 72 2.63 19.34 3.21
CA ARG A 72 1.77 19.08 2.05
C ARG A 72 2.14 17.73 1.47
N ALA A 73 1.17 17.01 0.95
CA ALA A 73 1.42 15.75 0.26
C ALA A 73 0.41 15.55 -0.86
N THR A 74 0.77 14.73 -1.84
CA THR A 74 -0.14 14.30 -2.89
C THR A 74 -0.31 12.80 -2.83
N ILE A 75 -1.52 12.32 -2.93
CA ILE A 75 -1.88 10.92 -2.96
C ILE A 75 -2.38 10.62 -4.37
N PHE A 76 -1.71 9.68 -5.06
CA PHE A 76 -2.13 9.20 -6.36
C PHE A 76 -2.81 7.85 -6.22
N PHE A 77 -4.05 7.73 -6.65
CA PHE A 77 -4.78 6.47 -6.70
C PHE A 77 -4.43 5.71 -7.97
N ASN A 78 -4.57 4.38 -7.92
CA ASN A 78 -4.23 3.51 -9.07
C ASN A 78 -5.07 3.81 -10.32
N ASP A 79 -6.22 4.48 -10.18
CA ASP A 79 -7.08 4.83 -11.30
C ASP A 79 -6.74 6.17 -11.97
N GLY A 80 -5.72 6.88 -11.45
CA GLY A 80 -5.28 8.19 -11.90
C GLY A 80 -5.88 9.36 -11.10
N SER A 81 -6.72 9.08 -10.10
CA SER A 81 -7.24 10.13 -9.22
C SER A 81 -6.13 10.71 -8.33
N GLU A 82 -6.22 12.00 -8.03
CA GLU A 82 -5.24 12.76 -7.25
C GLU A 82 -5.91 13.41 -6.04
N VAL A 83 -5.28 13.32 -4.87
CA VAL A 83 -5.69 14.04 -3.66
C VAL A 83 -4.50 14.79 -3.09
N ARG A 84 -4.61 16.12 -3.01
CA ARG A 84 -3.59 17.01 -2.47
C ARG A 84 -3.99 17.43 -1.06
N LEU A 85 -3.20 17.01 -0.07
CA LEU A 85 -3.36 17.38 1.33
C LEU A 85 -2.68 18.72 1.64
N PHE A 86 -3.38 19.58 2.35
CA PHE A 86 -2.84 20.84 2.87
C PHE A 86 -2.26 20.65 4.27
N GLY A 87 -1.80 21.74 4.90
CA GLY A 87 -1.27 21.70 6.26
C GLY A 87 -2.33 21.28 7.28
N GLU A 88 -1.89 20.71 8.41
CA GLU A 88 -2.77 20.32 9.52
C GLU A 88 -3.94 19.39 9.12
N THR A 89 -3.70 18.55 8.12
CA THR A 89 -4.73 17.68 7.53
C THR A 89 -4.50 16.23 7.93
N GLU A 90 -5.57 15.56 8.36
CA GLU A 90 -5.57 14.12 8.63
C GLU A 90 -6.65 13.43 7.77
N LEU A 91 -6.20 12.59 6.84
CA LEU A 91 -7.07 11.87 5.90
C LEU A 91 -6.88 10.36 6.04
N THR A 92 -7.97 9.62 6.25
CA THR A 92 -7.98 8.16 6.15
C THR A 92 -8.38 7.72 4.74
N ILE A 93 -7.59 6.83 4.15
CA ILE A 93 -7.85 6.23 2.83
C ILE A 93 -8.51 4.87 3.03
N GLY A 94 -9.71 4.72 2.50
CA GLY A 94 -10.50 3.51 2.56
C GLY A 94 -10.90 3.01 1.18
N ALA A 95 -11.27 1.74 1.14
CA ALA A 95 -11.92 1.12 0.00
C ALA A 95 -13.04 0.20 0.50
N LYS A 96 -14.18 0.26 -0.17
CA LYS A 96 -15.33 -0.63 0.04
C LYS A 96 -15.62 -1.36 -1.25
N LYS A 97 -15.59 -2.70 -1.22
CA LYS A 97 -16.06 -3.50 -2.37
C LYS A 97 -17.56 -3.29 -2.53
N SER A 98 -18.01 -3.09 -3.77
CA SER A 98 -19.43 -3.11 -4.08
C SER A 98 -20.02 -4.49 -3.75
N ARG A 99 -21.31 -4.53 -3.35
CA ARG A 99 -22.05 -5.79 -3.10
C ARG A 99 -21.98 -6.75 -4.30
N ASN A 100 -21.85 -6.22 -5.51
CA ASN A 100 -21.86 -7.00 -6.76
C ASN A 100 -20.44 -7.20 -7.36
N TYR A 101 -19.39 -7.01 -6.55
CA TYR A 101 -17.95 -7.24 -6.82
C TYR A 101 -17.29 -6.57 -8.04
N ARG A 102 -18.05 -5.97 -8.96
CA ARG A 102 -17.52 -5.41 -10.22
C ARG A 102 -16.67 -4.14 -10.05
N TRP A 103 -16.76 -3.44 -8.92
CA TRP A 103 -16.20 -2.08 -8.73
C TRP A 103 -15.76 -1.90 -7.27
N VAL A 104 -14.69 -1.14 -7.06
CA VAL A 104 -14.25 -0.68 -5.74
C VAL A 104 -14.66 0.77 -5.56
N ARG A 105 -15.27 1.10 -4.42
CA ARG A 105 -15.58 2.47 -4.04
C ARG A 105 -14.49 2.99 -3.11
N TYR A 106 -13.84 4.10 -3.48
CA TYR A 106 -12.92 4.77 -2.57
C TYR A 106 -13.71 5.49 -1.49
N ARG A 107 -13.29 5.34 -0.24
CA ARG A 107 -13.88 6.01 0.91
C ARG A 107 -12.82 6.85 1.59
N LEU A 108 -12.90 8.15 1.42
CA LEU A 108 -12.00 9.10 2.03
C LEU A 108 -12.68 9.64 3.29
N PHE A 109 -11.98 9.62 4.42
CA PHE A 109 -12.50 10.15 5.68
C PHE A 109 -11.56 11.26 6.16
N LEU A 110 -12.04 12.51 6.10
CA LEU A 110 -11.31 13.69 6.51
C LEU A 110 -11.55 13.92 8.01
N HIS A 111 -10.54 13.65 8.84
CA HIS A 111 -10.65 13.90 10.27
C HIS A 111 -10.46 15.38 10.62
N THR A 112 -9.48 16.02 9.97
CA THR A 112 -9.13 17.43 10.20
C THR A 112 -8.54 18.04 8.93
N GLY A 113 -8.61 19.37 8.84
CA GLY A 113 -7.94 20.15 7.80
C GLY A 113 -8.71 20.18 6.49
N SER A 114 -7.99 20.16 5.37
CA SER A 114 -8.59 20.29 4.04
C SER A 114 -7.75 19.60 2.97
N PHE A 115 -8.39 19.23 1.87
CA PHE A 115 -7.71 18.68 0.72
C PHE A 115 -8.37 19.15 -0.57
N TRP A 116 -7.60 19.12 -1.64
CA TRP A 116 -8.12 19.23 -3.00
C TRP A 116 -8.11 17.85 -3.64
N GLY A 117 -9.17 17.50 -4.39
CA GLY A 117 -9.31 16.19 -5.02
C GLY A 117 -9.70 16.31 -6.49
N HIS A 118 -9.03 15.53 -7.33
CA HIS A 118 -9.41 15.29 -8.73
C HIS A 118 -9.68 13.80 -8.91
N PHE A 119 -10.91 13.43 -9.23
CA PHE A 119 -11.35 12.04 -9.34
C PHE A 119 -11.73 11.71 -10.78
N VAL A 120 -11.13 10.63 -11.30
CA VAL A 120 -11.37 10.21 -12.69
C VAL A 120 -12.80 9.69 -12.83
N ARG A 121 -13.61 10.36 -13.65
CA ARG A 121 -15.02 10.00 -13.87
C ARG A 121 -15.14 8.61 -14.51
N GLY A 122 -16.12 7.83 -14.07
CA GLY A 122 -16.47 6.55 -14.70
C GLY A 122 -15.63 5.33 -14.30
N LYS A 123 -14.61 5.49 -13.43
CA LYS A 123 -13.80 4.37 -12.92
C LYS A 123 -14.28 3.88 -11.55
N ASN A 124 -13.87 4.56 -10.48
CA ASN A 124 -14.23 4.20 -9.12
C ASN A 124 -15.10 5.30 -8.50
N PRO A 125 -16.30 4.98 -7.97
CA PRO A 125 -17.06 5.94 -7.21
C PRO A 125 -16.29 6.36 -5.96
N VAL A 126 -16.47 7.62 -5.54
CA VAL A 126 -15.77 8.19 -4.38
C VAL A 126 -16.80 8.64 -3.35
N GLU A 127 -16.63 8.18 -2.12
CA GLU A 127 -17.34 8.64 -0.93
C GLU A 127 -16.39 9.48 -0.10
N ILE A 128 -16.79 10.70 0.25
CA ILE A 128 -16.05 11.58 1.16
C ILE A 128 -16.91 11.73 2.42
N GLY A 129 -16.34 11.40 3.58
CA GLY A 129 -16.91 11.68 4.89
C GLY A 129 -16.00 12.59 5.70
N GLY A 130 -16.57 13.28 6.68
CA GLY A 130 -15.88 14.11 7.67
C GLY A 130 -16.44 13.85 9.06
#